data_AF-A0A9P0D2Z6-F1
#
_entry.id   AF-A0A9P0D2Z6-F1
#
_cell.length_a   1.000
_cell.length_b   1.000
_cell.length_c   1.000
_cell.angle_alpha   90.00
_cell.angle_beta   90.00
_cell.angle_gamma   90.00
#
_symmetry.space_group_name_H-M   'P 1'
#
loop_
_entity.id
_entity.type
_entity.pdbx_description
1 polymer ?
#
loop_
_entity_poly.entity_id
_entity_poly.type
_entity_poly.pdbx_seq_one_letter_code
_entity_poly.pdbx_strand_id
1 'polypeptide(L)' 'MEVAILKTLDEFTLPIEDCVGQSYDNASNMSGEYSGLQARIKNNAKALYIPCAAHSLNLIGSCAAESCSQTTEFFMF' A
#
# COMPACT_ATOMS: atom_id res chain seq x y z
N MET A 1 10.30 6.21 -6.99
CA MET A 1 8.86 6.34 -6.67
C MET A 1 8.59 7.62 -5.88
N GLU A 2 9.28 7.84 -4.76
CA GLU A 2 9.20 9.09 -3.97
C GLU A 2 9.30 10.39 -4.80
N VAL A 3 10.39 10.57 -5.55
CA VAL A 3 10.58 11.75 -6.41
C VAL A 3 9.44 11.93 -7.41
N ALA A 4 8.93 10.84 -7.97
CA ALA A 4 7.83 10.91 -8.93
C ALA A 4 6.53 11.40 -8.26
N ILE A 5 6.20 10.88 -7.06
CA ILE A 5 5.03 11.30 -6.31
C ILE A 5 5.13 12.79 -5.94
N LEU A 6 6.26 13.22 -5.38
CA LEU A 6 6.43 14.61 -4.95
C LEU A 6 6.34 15.58 -6.15
N LYS A 7 6.96 15.22 -7.28
CA LYS A 7 6.86 16.00 -8.52
C LYS A 7 5.44 16.06 -9.07
N THR A 8 4.72 14.94 -9.07
CA THR A 8 3.32 14.92 -9.52
C THR A 8 2.42 15.76 -8.61
N LEU A 9 2.60 15.70 -7.29
CA LEU A 9 1.84 16.53 -6.36
C LEU A 9 2.11 18.03 -6.59
N ASP A 10 3.37 18.41 -6.80
CA ASP A 10 3.77 19.78 -7.15
C ASP A 10 3.14 20.25 -8.48
N GLU A 11 3.17 19.40 -9.51
CA GLU A 11 2.54 19.67 -10.82
C GLU A 11 1.03 19.95 -10.70
N PHE A 12 0.34 19.29 -9.77
CA PHE A 12 -1.09 19.52 -9.49
C PHE A 12 -1.35 20.57 -8.41
N THR A 13 -0.30 21.23 -7.90
CA THR A 13 -0.43 22.22 -6.82
C THR A 13 -1.10 21.63 -5.57
N LEU A 14 -0.79 20.36 -5.26
CA LEU A 14 -1.28 19.62 -4.09
C LEU A 14 -0.16 19.55 -3.04
N PRO A 15 -0.23 20.36 -1.95
CA PRO A 15 0.78 20.32 -0.90
C PRO A 15 0.80 18.95 -0.22
N ILE A 16 1.99 18.34 -0.10
CA ILE A 16 2.14 17.06 0.61
C ILE A 16 1.83 17.20 2.11
N GLU A 17 1.95 18.41 2.65
CA GLU A 17 1.62 18.77 4.03
C GLU A 17 0.13 18.58 4.33
N ASP A 18 -0.74 18.75 3.31
CA ASP A 18 -2.18 18.54 3.42
C ASP A 18 -2.59 17.07 3.28
N CYS A 19 -1.63 16.17 3.03
CA CYS A 19 -1.88 14.74 2.95
C CYS A 19 -2.37 14.20 4.30
N VAL A 20 -3.58 13.66 4.32
CA VAL A 20 -4.19 12.99 5.49
C VAL A 20 -4.13 11.47 5.42
N GLY A 21 -3.78 10.90 4.26
CA GLY A 21 -3.75 9.45 4.07
C GLY A 21 -2.87 9.01 2.92
N GLN A 22 -2.18 7.88 3.10
CA GLN A 22 -1.32 7.23 2.12
C GLN A 22 -1.74 5.77 2.00
N SER A 23 -1.98 5.28 0.79
CA SER A 23 -2.35 3.87 0.57
C SER A 23 -1.54 3.24 -0.55
N TYR A 24 -0.83 2.16 -0.21
CA TYR A 24 0.08 1.42 -1.08
C TYR A 24 -0.07 -0.09 -0.86
N ASP A 25 0.61 -0.89 -1.68
CA ASP A 25 0.74 -2.33 -1.41
C ASP A 25 1.48 -2.58 -0.09
N ASN A 26 1.38 -3.82 0.41
CA ASN A 26 1.94 -4.19 1.70
C ASN A 26 3.43 -4.57 1.64
N ALA A 27 4.09 -4.45 0.47
CA ALA A 27 5.49 -4.80 0.35
C ALA A 27 6.35 -3.88 1.23
N SER A 28 7.43 -4.42 1.80
CA SER A 28 8.25 -3.73 2.82
C SER A 28 8.86 -2.41 2.33
N ASN A 29 9.14 -2.29 1.03
CA ASN A 29 9.60 -1.07 0.39
C ASN A 29 8.54 0.05 0.35
N MET A 30 7.25 -0.30 0.49
CA MET A 30 6.12 0.63 0.54
C MET A 30 5.61 0.84 1.96
N SER A 31 5.32 -0.26 2.67
CA SER A 31 4.69 -0.31 3.99
C SER A 31 5.64 -0.15 5.17
N GLY A 32 6.95 -0.30 4.95
CA GLY A 32 7.96 -0.29 6.00
C GLY A 32 7.93 0.98 6.86
N GLU A 33 7.90 0.80 8.18
CA GLU A 33 7.75 1.89 9.16
C GLU A 33 8.96 2.83 9.23
N TYR A 34 10.16 2.31 8.99
CA TYR A 34 11.40 3.09 9.11
C TYR A 34 11.98 3.49 7.75
N SER A 35 11.89 2.59 6.78
CA SER A 35 12.55 2.73 5.48
C SER A 35 11.62 2.50 4.30
N GLY A 36 10.33 2.26 4.52
CA GLY A 36 9.34 2.16 3.46
C GLY A 36 8.99 3.53 2.87
N LEU A 37 8.33 3.53 1.72
CA LEU A 37 7.87 4.77 1.09
C LEU A 37 7.01 5.59 2.06
N GLN A 38 6.10 4.93 2.79
CA GLN A 38 5.22 5.60 3.74
C GLN A 38 5.99 6.37 4.81
N ALA A 39 7.15 5.86 5.26
CA ALA A 39 8.00 6.54 6.22
C ALA A 39 8.73 7.74 5.60
N ARG A 40 9.29 7.56 4.39
CA ARG A 40 10.14 8.57 3.74
C ARG A 40 9.37 9.81 3.30
N ILE A 41 8.11 9.67 2.90
CA ILE A 41 7.29 10.81 2.40
C ILE A 41 6.29 11.32 3.44
N LYS A 42 6.30 10.81 4.67
CA LYS A 42 5.41 11.27 5.74
C LYS A 42 5.80 12.67 6.19
N ASN A 43 5.11 13.67 5.65
CA ASN A 43 5.33 15.08 5.99
C ASN A 43 4.27 15.65 6.95
N ASN A 44 3.25 14.87 7.31
CA ASN A 44 2.20 15.27 8.23
C ASN A 44 1.99 14.17 9.28
N ALA A 45 2.01 14.53 10.56
CA ALA A 45 1.74 13.61 11.67
C ALA A 45 0.33 12.99 11.61
N LYS A 46 -0.61 13.66 10.96
CA LYS A 46 -1.99 13.21 10.72
C LYS A 46 -2.12 12.29 9.51
N ALA A 47 -1.09 12.17 8.66
CA ALA A 47 -1.13 11.28 7.51
C ALA A 47 -1.16 9.82 7.98
N LEU A 48 -2.28 9.14 7.74
CA LEU A 48 -2.47 7.73 8.06
C LEU A 48 -1.95 6.85 6.93
N TYR A 49 -1.18 5.82 7.26
CA TYR A 49 -0.89 4.75 6.32
C TYR A 49 -2.05 3.74 6.34
N ILE A 50 -2.60 3.44 5.16
CA ILE A 50 -3.71 2.51 4.97
C ILE A 50 -3.28 1.45 3.94
N PRO A 51 -3.11 0.18 4.31
CA PRO A 51 -2.90 -0.91 3.38
C PRO A 51 -3.88 -0.90 2.20
N CYS A 52 -3.38 -1.17 0.99
CA CYS A 52 -4.25 -1.27 -0.19
C CYS A 52 -5.32 -2.35 0.04
N ALA A 53 -6.59 -1.95 0.00
CA ALA A 53 -7.71 -2.85 0.23
C ALA A 53 -7.77 -3.98 -0.82
N ALA A 54 -7.56 -3.66 -2.09
CA ALA A 54 -7.57 -4.66 -3.16
C ALA A 54 -6.48 -5.72 -2.96
N HIS A 55 -5.26 -5.30 -2.63
CA HIS A 55 -4.16 -6.23 -2.35
C HIS A 55 -4.42 -7.06 -1.09
N SER A 56 -4.94 -6.43 -0.03
CA SER A 56 -5.27 -7.12 1.22
C SER A 56 -6.38 -8.15 1.03
N LEU A 57 -7.43 -7.81 0.27
CA LEU A 57 -8.53 -8.73 -0.08
C LEU A 57 -8.02 -9.90 -0.93
N ASN A 58 -7.18 -9.63 -1.93
CA ASN A 58 -6.61 -10.67 -2.77
C ASN A 58 -5.76 -11.64 -1.93
N LEU A 59 -4.90 -11.11 -1.05
CA LEU A 59 -4.07 -11.94 -0.16
C LEU A 59 -4.92 -12.84 0.73
N ILE A 60 -5.95 -12.29 1.40
CA ILE A 60 -6.84 -13.07 2.25
C ILE A 60 -7.58 -14.14 1.42
N GLY A 61 -8.05 -13.79 0.22
CA GLY A 61 -8.71 -14.72 -0.69
C GLY A 61 -7.80 -15.89 -1.09
N SER A 62 -6.57 -15.61 -1.50
CA SER A 62 -5.57 -16.64 -1.83
C SER A 62 -5.25 -17.52 -0.63
N CYS A 63 -4.96 -16.95 0.54
CA CYS A 63 -4.69 -17.75 1.74
C CYS A 63 -5.89 -18.62 2.14
N ALA A 64 -7.12 -18.10 2.03
CA ALA A 64 -8.31 -18.88 2.31
C ALA A 64 -8.48 -20.04 1.31
N ALA A 65 -8.20 -19.81 0.02
CA ALA A 65 -8.25 -20.85 -0.99
C ALA A 65 -7.17 -21.92 -0.80
N GLU A 66 -5.94 -21.53 -0.47
CA GLU A 66 -4.81 -22.43 -0.19
C GLU A 66 -5.02 -23.25 1.08
N SER A 67 -5.86 -22.80 2.01
CA SER A 67 -6.16 -23.55 3.24
C SER A 67 -7.01 -24.82 3.02
N CYS A 68 -7.56 -25.03 1.82
CA CYS A 68 -8.44 -26.14 1.50
C CYS A 68 -8.00 -26.81 0.19
N SER A 69 -7.53 -28.07 0.26
CA SER A 69 -7.02 -28.84 -0.88
C SER A 69 -7.94 -28.86 -2.10
N GLN A 70 -9.25 -29.01 -1.89
CA GLN A 70 -10.26 -29.04 -2.96
C GLN A 70 -10.35 -27.69 -3.65
N THR A 71 -10.20 -26.61 -2.90
CA THR A 71 -10.21 -25.25 -3.42
C THR A 71 -8.91 -24.96 -4.17
N THR A 72 -7.77 -25.45 -3.68
CA THR A 72 -6.47 -25.36 -4.37
C THR A 72 -6.50 -26.09 -5.71
N GLU A 73 -7.06 -27.32 -5.75
CA GLU A 73 -7.23 -28.10 -6.97
C GLU A 73 -8.21 -27.43 -7.95
N PHE A 74 -9.35 -26.92 -7.45
CA PHE A 74 -10.36 -26.24 -8.27
C PHE A 74 -9.81 -24.96 -8.94
N PHE A 75 -9.08 -24.14 -8.20
CA PHE A 75 -8.51 -22.89 -8.72
C PHE A 75 -7.13 -23.06 -9.36
N MET A 76 -6.56 -24.27 -9.35
CA MET A 76 -5.22 -24.59 -9.87
C MET A 76 -4.13 -23.67 -9.30
N PHE A 77 -4.23 -23.37 -8.00
CA PHE A 77 -3.14 -22.70 -7.27
C PHE A 77 -1.90 -23.59 -7.18
#